data_AF-R8BIX3-F1
#
_entry.id   AF-R8BIX3-F1
#
_cell.length_a   1.000
_cell.length_b   1.000
_cell.length_c   1.000
_cell.angle_alpha   90.00
_cell.angle_beta   90.00
_cell.angle_gamma   90.00
#
_symmetry.space_group_name_H-M   'P 1'
#
loop_
_entity.id
_entity.type
_entity.pdbx_description
1 polymer ?
#
loop_
_entity_poly.entity_id
_entity_poly.type
_entity_poly.pdbx_seq_one_letter_code
_entity_poly.pdbx_strand_id
1 'polypeptide(L)'
;MDWSMDWYRWSIMQQYCPSGWHLSQVNPGDFISLNVSASSTTSGRIDIANLDQAYSTTITLSNGPTLCRVDAEWIVERPNSNIGLLPFARFDDIWFQSTVAKRSGGTDLGIDSAAMVYLGSTASNALCLAAEYDNADFYTWSQN
;
A
#
# COMPACT_ATOMS: atom_id res chain seq x y z
N MET A 1 -2.00 19.31 18.88
CA MET A 1 -2.32 17.88 18.99
C MET A 1 -1.36 17.18 18.06
N ASP A 2 -0.38 16.53 18.66
CA ASP A 2 0.69 15.82 17.97
C ASP A 2 0.16 14.41 17.66
N TRP A 3 -0.03 14.11 16.38
CA TRP A 3 -0.48 12.79 15.93
C TRP A 3 0.75 11.91 15.70
N SER A 4 1.43 11.50 16.77
CA SER A 4 2.35 10.37 16.69
C SER A 4 1.52 9.08 16.70
N MET A 5 0.91 8.74 15.58
CA MET A 5 0.55 7.35 15.34
C MET A 5 1.87 6.59 15.18
N ASP A 6 2.09 5.58 16.02
CA ASP A 6 3.15 4.60 15.84
C ASP A 6 2.83 3.78 14.59
N TRP A 7 3.10 4.34 13.41
CA TRP A 7 3.01 3.64 12.15
C TRP A 7 4.37 2.97 11.88
N TYR A 8 4.37 1.65 11.70
CA TYR A 8 5.56 0.95 11.22
C TYR A 8 5.54 0.87 9.71
N ARG A 9 6.60 1.41 9.10
CA ARG A 9 6.88 1.26 7.67
C ARG A 9 7.64 -0.04 7.45
N TRP A 10 7.00 -1.05 6.86
CA TRP A 10 7.79 -2.01 6.07
C TRP A 10 8.12 -1.32 4.74
N SER A 11 9.08 -0.38 4.76
CA SER A 11 9.57 0.27 3.55
C SER A 11 10.35 -0.74 2.71
N ILE A 12 9.61 -1.50 1.90
CA ILE A 12 10.10 -2.40 0.85
C ILE A 12 11.04 -1.71 -0.14
N MET A 13 11.07 -0.37 -0.17
CA MET A 13 11.93 0.39 -1.08
C MET A 13 13.40 0.48 -0.64
N GLN A 14 13.77 0.26 0.63
CA GLN A 14 15.18 0.40 1.06
C GLN A 14 15.81 -0.79 1.80
N GLN A 15 15.06 -1.59 2.57
CA GLN A 15 15.67 -2.69 3.34
C GLN A 15 15.45 -4.09 2.76
N TYR A 16 14.41 -4.28 1.93
CA TYR A 16 14.07 -5.56 1.32
C TYR A 16 13.55 -5.34 -0.09
N CYS A 17 14.34 -4.70 -0.95
CA CYS A 17 14.23 -5.01 -2.37
C CYS A 17 14.76 -6.45 -2.48
N PRO A 18 13.89 -7.48 -2.62
CA PRO A 18 14.36 -8.86 -2.69
C PRO A 18 15.35 -8.91 -3.85
N SER A 19 16.47 -9.63 -3.68
CA SER A 19 17.40 -9.85 -4.79
C SER A 19 16.62 -10.38 -5.99
N GLY A 20 16.40 -9.53 -7.01
CA GLY A 20 15.58 -9.87 -8.18
C GLY A 20 14.25 -9.11 -8.33
N TRP A 21 13.88 -8.16 -7.47
CA TRP A 21 12.86 -7.15 -7.80
C TRP A 21 13.55 -5.96 -8.46
N HIS A 22 13.28 -5.77 -9.75
CA HIS A 22 13.84 -4.69 -10.52
C HIS A 22 12.71 -3.88 -11.12
N LEU A 23 12.87 -2.56 -11.20
CA LEU A 23 11.93 -1.69 -11.89
C LEU A 23 11.65 -2.13 -13.34
N SER A 24 12.54 -2.93 -13.95
CA SER A 24 12.35 -3.53 -15.27
C SER A 24 11.27 -4.61 -15.35
N GLN A 25 10.66 -5.01 -14.23
CA GLN A 25 9.61 -6.05 -14.15
C GLN A 25 8.19 -5.49 -14.00
N VAL A 26 8.06 -4.16 -14.08
CA VAL A 26 6.78 -3.45 -14.03
C VAL A 26 6.78 -2.40 -15.13
N ASN A 27 5.77 -2.45 -15.98
CA ASN A 27 5.52 -1.44 -17.00
C ASN A 27 4.29 -0.60 -16.61
N PRO A 28 4.20 0.66 -17.08
CA PRO A 28 2.95 1.41 -16.98
C PRO A 28 1.79 0.63 -17.59
N GLY A 29 0.70 0.50 -16.83
CA GLY A 29 -0.51 -0.23 -17.25
C GLY A 29 -0.57 -1.69 -16.83
N ASP A 30 0.49 -2.27 -16.26
CA ASP A 30 0.44 -3.63 -15.73
C ASP A 30 -0.46 -3.73 -14.48
N PHE A 31 -1.15 -4.87 -14.34
CA PHE A 31 -1.89 -5.23 -13.14
C PHE A 31 -0.98 -5.95 -12.15
N ILE A 32 -0.79 -5.35 -10.98
CA ILE A 32 -0.01 -5.93 -9.89
C ILE A 32 -0.93 -6.46 -8.80
N SER A 33 -0.85 -7.76 -8.52
CA SER A 33 -1.49 -8.36 -7.37
C SER A 33 -0.58 -8.24 -6.14
N LEU A 34 -1.12 -7.67 -5.06
CA LEU A 34 -0.47 -7.57 -3.76
C LEU A 34 -1.35 -8.25 -2.69
N ASN A 35 -0.78 -9.17 -1.92
CA ASN A 35 -1.46 -9.77 -0.77
C ASN A 35 -0.53 -9.77 0.44
N VAL A 36 -0.99 -9.18 1.55
CA VAL A 36 -0.27 -9.15 2.83
C VAL A 36 -1.02 -9.99 3.84
N SER A 37 -0.34 -10.91 4.51
CA SER A 37 -0.94 -11.81 5.48
C SER A 37 -0.12 -11.87 6.76
N ALA A 38 -0.70 -11.43 7.88
CA ALA A 38 -0.10 -11.59 9.20
C ALA A 38 -0.45 -12.96 9.78
N SER A 39 0.54 -13.85 9.88
CA SER A 39 0.35 -15.21 10.44
C SER A 39 0.40 -15.22 11.96
N SER A 40 1.05 -14.23 12.57
CA SER A 40 1.03 -13.94 14.01
C SER A 40 1.05 -12.43 14.24
N THR A 41 1.24 -11.98 15.49
CA THR A 41 1.52 -10.57 15.77
C THR A 41 2.93 -10.15 15.37
N THR A 42 3.86 -11.08 15.15
CA THR A 42 5.29 -10.78 14.89
C THR A 42 5.80 -11.40 13.58
N SER A 43 4.93 -12.05 12.82
CA SER A 43 5.27 -12.76 11.59
C SER A 43 4.18 -12.60 10.53
N GLY A 44 4.58 -12.69 9.26
CA GLY A 44 3.67 -12.54 8.14
C GLY A 44 4.32 -12.89 6.80
N ARG A 45 3.59 -12.62 5.72
CA ARG A 45 3.99 -12.87 4.34
C ARG A 45 3.46 -11.74 3.45
N ILE A 46 4.25 -11.35 2.47
CA ILE A 46 3.85 -10.45 1.39
C ILE A 46 4.02 -11.20 0.07
N ASP A 47 2.96 -11.24 -0.72
CA ASP A 47 2.94 -11.81 -2.06
C ASP A 47 2.75 -10.72 -3.08
N ILE A 48 3.61 -10.74 -4.09
CA ILE A 48 3.60 -9.76 -5.17
C ILE A 48 3.65 -10.54 -6.48
N ALA A 49 2.70 -10.30 -7.37
CA ALA A 49 2.72 -10.85 -8.71
C ALA A 49 2.38 -9.76 -9.72
N ASN A 50 3.14 -9.69 -10.80
CA ASN A 50 2.70 -8.98 -12.00
C ASN A 50 1.82 -9.95 -12.78
N LEU A 51 0.55 -9.62 -12.99
CA LEU A 51 -0.40 -10.52 -13.65
C LEU A 51 -0.23 -10.54 -15.18
N ASP A 52 0.40 -9.49 -15.73
CA ASP A 52 0.68 -9.35 -17.16
C ASP A 52 2.09 -9.83 -17.54
N GLN A 53 2.94 -10.10 -16.56
CA GLN A 53 4.30 -10.61 -16.76
C GLN A 53 4.54 -11.91 -16.01
N ALA A 54 5.52 -12.70 -16.44
CA ALA A 54 5.89 -13.95 -15.77
C ALA A 54 6.73 -13.70 -14.49
N TYR A 55 6.22 -12.88 -13.57
CA TYR A 55 6.92 -12.51 -12.34
C TYR A 55 6.03 -12.62 -11.11
N SER A 56 6.52 -13.36 -10.13
CA SER A 56 5.93 -13.44 -8.79
C SER A 56 7.03 -13.58 -7.75
N THR A 57 6.87 -12.94 -6.60
CA THR A 57 7.76 -13.09 -5.46
C THR A 57 6.97 -13.15 -4.15
N THR A 58 7.58 -13.77 -3.17
CA THR A 58 7.06 -13.91 -1.81
C THR A 58 8.13 -13.46 -0.84
N ILE A 59 7.74 -12.62 0.10
CA ILE A 59 8.60 -12.15 1.20
C ILE A 59 8.01 -12.72 2.49
N THR A 60 8.79 -13.53 3.20
CA THR A 60 8.42 -14.09 4.50
C THR A 60 9.01 -13.24 5.62
N LEU A 61 8.17 -12.85 6.57
CA LEU A 61 8.51 -11.97 7.69
C LEU A 61 8.47 -12.77 8.99
N SER A 62 9.51 -12.66 9.81
CA SER A 62 9.60 -13.36 11.10
C SER A 62 10.32 -12.51 12.13
N ASN A 63 9.93 -12.66 13.41
CA ASN A 63 10.54 -11.95 14.54
C ASN A 63 10.48 -10.42 14.40
N GLY A 64 9.44 -9.91 13.74
CA GLY A 64 9.18 -8.47 13.64
C GLY A 64 8.60 -7.90 14.94
N PRO A 65 8.42 -6.57 15.00
CA PRO A 65 7.66 -5.91 16.06
C PRO A 65 6.24 -6.47 16.17
N THR A 66 5.64 -6.35 17.35
CA THR A 66 4.25 -6.78 17.60
C THR A 66 3.25 -5.85 16.90
N LEU A 67 2.55 -6.37 15.91
CA LEU A 67 1.44 -5.71 15.21
C LEU A 67 0.16 -5.76 16.02
N CYS A 68 -0.56 -4.64 16.07
CA CYS A 68 -1.90 -4.55 16.65
C CYS A 68 -2.95 -5.28 15.80
N ARG A 69 -2.77 -5.29 14.47
CA ARG A 69 -3.67 -5.91 13.47
C ARG A 69 -5.10 -5.35 13.53
N VAL A 70 -5.20 -4.03 13.69
CA VAL A 70 -6.48 -3.31 13.79
C VAL A 70 -6.83 -2.51 12.55
N ASP A 71 -5.83 -2.20 11.72
CA ASP A 71 -5.98 -1.42 10.49
C ASP A 71 -5.59 -2.27 9.27
N ALA A 72 -6.24 -1.99 8.15
CA ALA A 72 -5.90 -2.48 6.82
C ALA A 72 -6.05 -1.31 5.85
N GLU A 73 -5.07 -1.13 4.97
CA GLU A 73 -4.94 0.09 4.19
C GLU A 73 -4.36 -0.18 2.79
N TRP A 74 -4.81 0.64 1.84
CA TRP A 74 -4.31 0.69 0.47
C TRP A 74 -3.89 2.14 0.20
N ILE A 75 -2.60 2.36 0.00
CA ILE A 75 -2.02 3.71 0.11
C ILE A 75 -1.14 4.02 -1.10
N VAL A 76 -1.30 5.24 -1.61
CA VAL A 76 -0.24 5.94 -2.35
C VAL A 76 0.49 6.88 -1.38
N GLU A 77 1.75 6.56 -1.09
CA GLU A 77 2.56 7.31 -0.13
C GLU A 77 3.51 8.28 -0.83
N ARG A 78 3.82 9.40 -0.19
CA ARG A 78 5.02 10.18 -0.50
C ARG A 78 6.16 9.74 0.44
N PRO A 79 7.10 8.91 -0.05
CA PRO A 79 8.14 8.36 0.79
C PRO A 79 9.06 9.43 1.38
N ASN A 80 9.47 9.25 2.65
CA ASN A 80 10.59 9.99 3.23
C ASN A 80 11.94 9.30 2.95
N SER A 81 13.01 10.08 3.09
CA SER A 81 14.41 9.66 3.03
C SER A 81 15.21 10.39 4.10
N ASN A 82 16.50 10.09 4.25
CA ASN A 82 17.39 10.76 5.21
C ASN A 82 17.53 12.27 4.97
N ILE A 83 17.15 12.77 3.78
CA ILE A 83 17.15 14.20 3.43
C ILE A 83 15.75 14.84 3.47
N GLY A 84 14.74 14.13 3.98
CA GLY A 84 13.35 14.57 4.05
C GLY A 84 12.43 13.87 3.05
N LEU A 85 11.23 14.43 2.86
CA LEU A 85 10.24 13.91 1.91
C LEU A 85 10.77 13.97 0.47
N LEU A 86 10.75 12.83 -0.22
CA LEU A 86 11.13 12.75 -1.63
C LEU A 86 10.15 13.55 -2.50
N PRO A 87 10.55 14.02 -3.70
CA PRO A 87 9.60 14.60 -4.66
C PRO A 87 8.43 13.65 -4.93
N PHE A 88 7.21 14.18 -4.99
CA PHE A 88 6.04 13.38 -5.34
C PHE A 88 5.90 13.31 -6.86
N ALA A 89 5.86 12.10 -7.40
CA ALA A 89 5.74 11.89 -8.84
C ALA A 89 4.33 12.24 -9.32
N ARG A 90 4.24 12.71 -10.58
CA ARG A 90 2.97 12.88 -11.27
C ARG A 90 2.56 11.59 -11.95
N PHE A 91 1.28 11.26 -11.85
CA PHE A 91 0.61 10.13 -12.47
C PHE A 91 -0.86 10.48 -12.72
N ASP A 92 -1.44 9.87 -13.74
CA ASP A 92 -2.83 10.11 -14.13
C ASP A 92 -3.79 9.48 -13.12
N ASP A 93 -3.79 8.15 -13.01
CA ASP A 93 -4.48 7.44 -11.96
C ASP A 93 -3.76 6.15 -11.55
N ILE A 94 -4.08 5.67 -10.35
CA ILE A 94 -3.75 4.33 -9.86
C ILE A 94 -5.04 3.75 -9.32
N TRP A 95 -5.45 2.62 -9.89
CA TRP A 95 -6.61 1.86 -9.44
C TRP A 95 -6.18 0.76 -8.47
N PHE A 96 -6.85 0.69 -7.33
CA PHE A 96 -6.83 -0.45 -6.44
C PHE A 96 -8.13 -1.21 -6.66
N GLN A 97 -8.02 -2.42 -7.21
CA GLN A 97 -9.17 -3.24 -7.58
C GLN A 97 -9.22 -4.51 -6.74
N SER A 98 -10.42 -5.04 -6.54
CA SER A 98 -10.65 -6.25 -5.75
C SER A 98 -10.06 -6.15 -4.33
N THR A 99 -10.14 -4.96 -3.74
CA THR A 99 -9.62 -4.69 -2.41
C THR A 99 -10.46 -5.41 -1.35
N VAL A 100 -9.78 -6.16 -0.48
CA VAL A 100 -10.42 -6.88 0.61
C VAL A 100 -9.48 -7.03 1.80
N ALA A 101 -9.98 -6.71 2.98
CA ALA A 101 -9.31 -7.00 4.25
C ALA A 101 -10.00 -8.19 4.94
N LYS A 102 -9.21 -9.14 5.45
CA LYS A 102 -9.73 -10.35 6.11
C LYS A 102 -9.42 -10.34 7.58
N ARG A 103 -10.46 -10.45 8.43
CA ARG A 103 -10.29 -10.59 9.87
C ARG A 103 -9.94 -12.03 10.25
N SER A 104 -9.22 -12.19 11.36
CA SER A 104 -9.06 -13.49 12.02
C SER A 104 -10.42 -13.98 12.50
N GLY A 105 -11.08 -14.82 11.71
CA GLY A 105 -12.50 -15.18 11.88
C GLY A 105 -13.25 -15.38 10.57
N GLY A 106 -12.64 -15.00 9.44
CA GLY A 106 -13.17 -15.29 8.09
C GLY A 106 -14.18 -14.27 7.57
N THR A 107 -14.32 -13.11 8.22
CA THR A 107 -15.10 -12.00 7.68
C THR A 107 -14.22 -11.18 6.75
N ASP A 108 -14.68 -11.05 5.51
CA ASP A 108 -14.13 -10.15 4.51
C ASP A 108 -14.77 -8.77 4.66
N LEU A 109 -13.93 -7.73 4.59
CA LEU A 109 -14.33 -6.33 4.59
C LEU A 109 -13.89 -5.70 3.28
N GLY A 110 -14.84 -5.10 2.56
CA GLY A 110 -14.54 -4.15 1.50
C GLY A 110 -14.26 -2.75 2.05
N ILE A 111 -14.35 -1.75 1.20
CA ILE A 111 -13.96 -0.36 1.48
C ILE A 111 -15.11 0.61 1.75
N ASP A 112 -16.38 0.19 1.68
CA ASP A 112 -17.56 1.08 1.90
C ASP A 112 -17.53 1.85 3.24
N SER A 113 -16.78 1.36 4.23
CA SER A 113 -16.63 2.00 5.55
C SER A 113 -15.20 2.47 5.83
N ALA A 114 -14.32 2.44 4.83
CA ALA A 114 -12.96 2.91 4.95
C ALA A 114 -12.92 4.45 4.93
N ALA A 115 -11.93 5.03 5.61
CA ALA A 115 -11.66 6.46 5.50
C ALA A 115 -10.86 6.75 4.24
N MET A 116 -11.40 7.56 3.33
CA MET A 116 -10.65 8.06 2.18
C MET A 116 -9.73 9.22 2.61
N VAL A 117 -8.43 9.04 2.42
CA VAL A 117 -7.39 10.00 2.83
C VAL A 117 -6.72 10.58 1.58
N TYR A 118 -6.35 11.86 1.65
CA TYR A 118 -5.59 12.55 0.63
C TYR A 118 -4.22 12.98 1.16
N LEU A 119 -3.25 13.12 0.26
CA LEU A 119 -1.91 13.57 0.59
C LEU A 119 -1.84 15.10 0.46
N GLY A 120 -2.01 15.85 1.54
CA GLY A 120 -1.86 17.32 1.50
C GLY A 120 -2.31 18.01 2.78
N SER A 121 -2.13 19.33 2.85
CA SER A 121 -2.60 20.12 4.00
C SER A 121 -4.11 20.32 4.02
N THR A 122 -4.73 20.31 2.84
CA THR A 122 -6.17 20.44 2.60
C THR A 122 -6.50 19.71 1.29
N ALA A 123 -7.76 19.29 1.10
CA ALA A 123 -8.18 18.64 -0.14
C ALA A 123 -7.93 19.53 -1.38
N SER A 124 -8.10 20.84 -1.25
CA SER A 124 -7.87 21.81 -2.33
C SER A 124 -6.39 22.05 -2.67
N ASN A 125 -5.46 21.61 -1.81
CA ASN A 125 -4.02 21.69 -2.01
C ASN A 125 -3.38 20.30 -1.86
N ALA A 126 -4.12 19.25 -2.20
CA ALA A 126 -3.63 17.89 -2.12
C ALA A 126 -2.64 17.64 -3.26
N LEU A 127 -1.59 16.87 -3.00
CA LEU A 127 -0.70 16.29 -4.00
C LEU A 127 -1.33 15.02 -4.61
N CYS A 128 -2.14 14.30 -3.83
CA CYS A 128 -2.83 13.09 -4.24
C CYS A 128 -4.22 13.03 -3.61
N LEU A 129 -5.23 12.71 -4.40
CA LEU A 129 -6.60 12.48 -3.94
C LEU A 129 -6.96 11.01 -4.14
N ALA A 130 -8.01 10.56 -3.43
CA ALA A 130 -8.61 9.24 -3.58
C ALA A 130 -10.14 9.39 -3.72
N ALA A 131 -10.76 8.52 -4.52
CA ALA A 131 -12.20 8.42 -4.64
C ALA A 131 -12.63 6.96 -4.69
N GLU A 132 -13.63 6.63 -3.89
CA GLU A 132 -14.32 5.34 -3.93
C GLU A 132 -15.08 5.19 -5.24
N TYR A 133 -15.01 4.00 -5.85
CA TYR A 133 -15.83 3.62 -6.99
C TYR A 133 -16.94 2.67 -6.55
N ASP A 134 -16.58 1.61 -5.82
CA ASP A 134 -17.49 0.69 -5.13
C ASP A 134 -16.82 0.02 -3.92
N ASN A 135 -17.48 -0.97 -3.31
CA ASN A 135 -17.00 -1.64 -2.10
C ASN A 135 -15.69 -2.44 -2.28
N ALA A 136 -15.20 -2.62 -3.50
CA ALA A 136 -13.94 -3.32 -3.76
C ALA A 136 -12.94 -2.46 -4.53
N ASP A 137 -13.38 -1.38 -5.17
CA ASP A 137 -12.57 -0.61 -6.09
C ASP A 137 -12.53 0.87 -5.71
N PHE A 138 -11.33 1.43 -5.69
CA PHE A 138 -11.12 2.88 -5.59
C PHE A 138 -9.92 3.28 -6.45
N TYR A 139 -9.83 4.57 -6.75
CA TYR A 139 -8.71 5.10 -7.51
C TYR A 139 -8.14 6.35 -6.87
N THR A 140 -6.88 6.60 -7.17
CA THR A 140 -6.13 7.77 -6.71
C THR A 140 -5.53 8.48 -7.90
N TRP A 141 -5.32 9.80 -7.79
CA TRP A 141 -4.68 10.58 -8.84
C TRP A 141 -3.81 11.68 -8.23
N SER A 142 -2.71 12.00 -8.91
CA SER A 142 -1.89 13.15 -8.53
C SER A 142 -2.56 14.46 -8.95
N GLN A 143 -2.42 15.50 -8.13
CA GLN A 143 -2.74 16.87 -8.55
C GLN A 143 -1.48 17.62 -8.96
N ASN A 144 -1.68 18.69 -9.72
CA ASN A 144 -0.62 19.54 -10.26
C ASN A 144 0.27 20.18 -9.19
#